data_AF-A0A087E8W9-F1
#
_entry.id   AF-A0A087E8W9-F1
#
_cell.length_a   1.000
_cell.length_b   1.000
_cell.length_c   1.000
_cell.angle_alpha   90.00
_cell.angle_beta   90.00
_cell.angle_gamma   90.00
#
_symmetry.space_group_name_H-M   'P 1'
#
loop_
_entity.id
_entity.type
_entity.pdbx_description
1 polymer ?
#
loop_
_entity_poly.entity_id
_entity_poly.type
_entity_poly.pdbx_seq_one_letter_code
_entity_poly.pdbx_strand_id
1 'polypeptide(L)'
;MKKNGHDRLGRQRWMCPGCRTTGAVRDLSRRRRAELAEFLGWLLAPSPQPSGSRAFRKRTSWCWGLRPVLEPDAAARHVVMA
;
A
#
# COMPACT_ATOMS: atom_id res chain seq x y z
N MET A 1 -10.32 16.36 -5.42
CA MET A 1 -11.52 16.54 -4.57
C MET A 1 -11.38 17.81 -3.76
N LYS A 2 -12.48 18.49 -3.39
CA LYS A 2 -12.48 19.69 -2.54
C LYS A 2 -13.00 19.38 -1.14
N LYS A 3 -12.54 20.12 -0.13
CA LYS A 3 -13.07 20.03 1.24
C LYS A 3 -14.56 20.42 1.23
N ASN A 4 -15.39 19.65 1.92
CA ASN A 4 -16.85 19.84 1.99
C ASN A 4 -17.38 19.69 3.43
N GLY A 5 -16.80 20.45 4.35
CA GLY A 5 -17.16 20.38 5.78
C GLY A 5 -16.82 19.03 6.43
N HIS A 6 -17.44 18.76 7.57
CA HIS A 6 -17.24 17.52 8.34
C HIS A 6 -18.52 16.67 8.38
N ASP A 7 -18.41 15.38 8.65
CA ASP A 7 -19.54 14.51 8.93
C ASP A 7 -20.01 14.62 10.39
N ARG A 8 -21.07 13.88 10.75
CA ARG A 8 -21.63 13.89 12.11
C ARG A 8 -20.64 13.41 13.19
N LEU A 9 -19.56 12.76 12.79
CA LEU A 9 -18.48 12.26 13.65
C LEU A 9 -17.24 13.18 13.59
N GLY A 10 -17.34 14.36 12.98
CA GLY A 10 -16.25 15.33 12.87
C GLY A 10 -15.18 14.97 11.84
N ARG A 11 -15.41 14.02 10.92
CA ARG A 11 -14.43 13.65 9.90
C ARG A 11 -14.58 14.50 8.66
N GLN A 12 -13.45 14.87 8.06
CA GLN A 12 -13.43 15.67 6.83
C GLN A 12 -14.19 14.97 5.70
N ARG A 13 -15.22 15.64 5.17
CA ARG A 13 -15.94 15.23 3.95
C ARG A 13 -15.29 15.86 2.73
N TRP A 14 -15.32 15.14 1.63
CA TRP A 14 -14.74 15.55 0.36
C TRP A 14 -15.78 15.51 -0.75
N MET A 15 -15.78 16.51 -1.62
CA MET A 15 -16.68 16.59 -2.77
C MET A 15 -15.88 16.54 -4.07
N CYS A 16 -16.37 15.79 -5.05
CA CYS A 16 -15.83 15.84 -6.42
C CYS A 16 -16.26 17.15 -7.09
N PRO A 17 -15.34 17.97 -7.62
CA PRO A 17 -15.72 19.22 -8.29
C PRO A 17 -16.43 18.98 -9.63
N GLY A 18 -16.19 17.86 -10.32
CA GLY A 18 -16.80 17.56 -11.63
C GLY A 18 -18.24 17.06 -11.53
N CYS A 19 -18.53 16.09 -10.65
CA CYS A 19 -19.86 15.47 -10.53
C CYS A 19 -20.62 15.83 -9.24
N ARG A 20 -20.04 16.65 -8.35
CA ARG A 20 -20.61 17.06 -7.04
C ARG A 20 -20.92 15.92 -6.06
N THR A 21 -20.58 14.67 -6.38
CA THR A 21 -20.69 13.56 -5.43
C THR A 21 -19.81 13.80 -4.22
N THR A 22 -20.37 13.59 -3.02
CA THR A 22 -19.65 13.71 -1.76
C THR A 22 -19.31 12.32 -1.23
N GLY A 23 -18.06 12.13 -0.80
CA GLY A 23 -17.58 10.87 -0.26
C GLY A 23 -16.64 11.07 0.92
N ALA A 24 -16.43 10.00 1.67
CA ALA A 24 -15.35 9.92 2.63
C ALA A 24 -14.07 9.48 1.90
N VAL A 25 -13.04 10.33 1.87
CA VAL A 25 -11.71 9.89 1.46
C VAL A 25 -11.06 9.24 2.66
N ARG A 26 -10.80 7.93 2.58
CA ARG A 26 -9.93 7.26 3.53
C ARG A 26 -8.51 7.44 3.04
N ASP A 27 -7.70 8.24 3.74
CA ASP A 27 -6.25 8.22 3.52
C ASP A 27 -5.70 6.87 4.04
N LEU A 28 -5.68 5.87 3.15
CA LEU A 28 -5.11 4.56 3.42
C LEU A 28 -3.60 4.56 3.23
N SER A 29 -2.98 5.68 2.84
CA SER A 29 -1.57 5.74 2.47
C SER A 29 -0.67 5.39 3.65
N ARG A 30 -0.94 5.97 4.84
CA ARG A 30 -0.17 5.65 6.06
C ARG A 30 -0.30 4.19 6.45
N ARG A 31 -1.52 3.65 6.41
CA ARG A 31 -1.80 2.25 6.73
C ARG A 31 -1.11 1.29 5.75
N ARG A 32 -1.25 1.54 4.44
CA ARG A 32 -0.62 0.72 3.39
C ARG A 32 0.91 0.77 3.48
N ARG A 33 1.50 1.92 3.81
CA ARG A 33 2.95 2.02 4.04
C ARG A 33 3.40 1.14 5.23
N ALA A 34 2.66 1.16 6.34
CA ALA A 34 2.98 0.31 7.49
C ALA A 34 2.84 -1.19 7.16
N GLU A 35 1.74 -1.59 6.50
CA GLU A 35 1.53 -2.98 6.07
C GLU A 35 2.63 -3.46 5.09
N LEU A 36 3.11 -2.58 4.20
CA LEU A 36 4.22 -2.88 3.29
C LEU A 36 5.55 -3.03 4.04
N ALA A 37 5.84 -2.16 5.00
CA ALA A 37 7.06 -2.25 5.80
C ALA A 37 7.11 -3.56 6.62
N GLU A 38 5.99 -3.94 7.25
CA GLU A 38 5.85 -5.21 7.96
C GLU A 38 6.04 -6.42 7.02
N PHE A 39 5.44 -6.35 5.82
CA PHE A 39 5.59 -7.39 4.80
C PHE A 39 7.05 -7.56 4.35
N LEU A 40 7.75 -6.47 4.03
CA LEU A 40 9.15 -6.52 3.61
C LEU A 40 10.08 -6.97 4.74
N GLY A 41 9.83 -6.50 5.96
CA GLY A 41 10.57 -6.94 7.14
C GLY A 41 10.45 -8.44 7.38
N TRP A 42 9.28 -9.03 7.16
CA TRP A 42 9.10 -10.48 7.18
C TRP A 42 9.76 -11.18 5.98
N LEU A 43 9.52 -10.70 4.76
CA LEU A 43 9.96 -11.35 3.52
C LEU A 43 11.48 -11.43 3.40
N LEU A 44 12.18 -10.40 3.89
CA LEU A 44 13.64 -10.27 3.78
C LEU A 44 14.39 -10.75 5.03
N ALA A 45 13.70 -11.02 6.14
CA ALA A 45 14.34 -11.52 7.36
C ALA A 45 14.53 -13.05 7.31
N PRO A 46 15.58 -13.58 7.96
CA PRO A 46 15.73 -15.02 8.20
C PRO A 46 14.80 -15.47 9.34
N SER A 47 13.50 -15.20 9.22
CA SER A 47 12.52 -15.42 10.29
C SER A 47 11.34 -16.26 9.79
N PRO A 48 10.83 -17.21 10.61
CA PRO A 48 9.59 -17.90 10.31
C PRO A 48 8.40 -16.93 10.24
N GLN A 49 7.32 -17.40 9.61
CA GLN A 49 6.10 -16.61 9.39
C GLN A 49 5.58 -15.93 10.69
N PRO A 50 5.19 -14.65 10.67
CA PRO A 50 4.77 -13.92 11.87
C PRO A 50 3.54 -14.56 12.54
N SER A 51 3.48 -14.43 13.87
CA SER A 51 2.35 -14.90 14.68
C SER A 51 1.03 -14.27 14.21
N GLY A 52 -0.08 -15.03 14.26
CA GLY A 52 -1.34 -14.59 13.65
C GLY A 52 -1.31 -14.62 12.10
N SER A 53 -0.60 -15.60 11.53
CA SER A 53 -0.31 -15.78 10.10
C SER A 53 -1.50 -15.52 9.17
N ARG A 54 -2.72 -15.95 9.51
CA ARG A 54 -3.91 -15.70 8.69
C ARG A 54 -4.26 -14.22 8.58
N ALA A 55 -4.24 -13.50 9.71
CA ALA A 55 -4.59 -12.09 9.74
C ALA A 55 -3.52 -11.25 9.04
N PHE A 56 -2.25 -11.56 9.29
CA PHE A 56 -1.11 -10.98 8.56
C PHE A 56 -1.26 -11.16 7.05
N ARG A 57 -1.40 -12.42 6.57
CA ARG A 57 -1.57 -12.74 5.15
C ARG A 57 -2.74 -12.01 4.51
N LYS A 58 -3.87 -11.87 5.22
CA LYS A 58 -5.04 -11.14 4.71
C LYS A 58 -4.72 -9.65 4.51
N ARG A 59 -4.08 -9.01 5.49
CA ARG A 59 -3.74 -7.57 5.42
C ARG A 59 -2.66 -7.26 4.40
N THR A 60 -1.67 -8.14 4.22
CA THR A 60 -0.54 -7.94 3.30
C THR A 60 -0.75 -8.57 1.92
N SER A 61 -1.89 -9.24 1.67
CA SER A 61 -2.19 -9.90 0.39
C SER A 61 -2.04 -8.98 -0.84
N TRP A 62 -2.35 -7.69 -0.70
CA TRP A 62 -2.21 -6.71 -1.77
C TRP A 62 -0.76 -6.42 -2.15
N CYS A 63 0.21 -6.65 -1.25
CA CYS A 63 1.64 -6.41 -1.51
C CYS A 63 2.17 -7.29 -2.64
N TRP A 64 1.61 -8.49 -2.84
CA TRP A 64 1.97 -9.40 -3.95
C TRP A 64 1.65 -8.82 -5.34
N GLY A 65 0.68 -7.90 -5.42
CA GLY A 65 0.30 -7.22 -6.65
C GLY A 65 1.21 -6.03 -7.01
N LEU A 66 2.16 -5.68 -6.15
CA LEU A 66 3.07 -4.59 -6.43
C LEU A 66 4.00 -4.95 -7.60
N ARG A 67 4.15 -4.00 -8.52
CA ARG A 67 5.13 -4.04 -9.60
C ARG A 67 6.05 -2.84 -9.38
N PRO A 68 7.25 -3.03 -8.84
CA PRO A 68 8.20 -1.94 -8.73
C PRO A 68 8.55 -1.48 -10.15
N VAL A 69 8.58 -0.17 -10.35
CA VAL A 69 9.24 0.40 -11.52
C VAL A 69 10.73 0.30 -11.22
N LEU A 70 11.40 -0.60 -11.92
CA LEU A 70 12.84 -0.73 -11.88
C LEU A 70 13.39 0.16 -12.99
N GLU A 71 14.25 1.11 -12.62
CA GLU A 71 15.05 1.79 -13.63
C GLU A 71 15.94 0.74 -14.32
N PRO A 72 16.01 0.73 -15.66
CA PRO A 72 16.89 -0.18 -16.36
C PRO A 72 18.32 0.05 -15.89
N ASP A 73 18.99 -1.03 -15.49
CA ASP A 73 20.39 -0.99 -15.08
C ASP A 73 21.19 -0.55 -16.31
N ALA A 74 21.88 0.59 -16.23
CA ALA A 74 22.61 1.16 -17.37
C ALA A 74 23.79 0.27 -17.81
N ALA A 75 24.20 -0.68 -16.96
CA ALA A 75 25.27 -1.62 -17.24
C ALA A 75 24.70 -2.99 -17.64
N ALA A 76 24.83 -3.35 -18.91
CA ALA A 76 24.63 -4.74 -19.33
C ALA A 76 25.70 -5.62 -18.68
N ARG A 77 25.28 -6.54 -17.80
CA ARG A 77 26.15 -7.57 -17.22
C ARG A 77 25.86 -8.90 -17.90
N HIS A 78 26.91 -9.58 -18.36
CA HIS A 78 26.78 -10.92 -18.93
C HIS A 78 26.46 -11.91 -17.80
N VAL A 79 25.27 -12.52 -17.84
CA VAL A 79 24.86 -13.58 -16.90
C VAL A 79 24.87 -14.90 -17.64
N VAL A 80 25.73 -15.83 -17.22
CA VAL A 80 25.69 -17.22 -17.69
C VAL A 80 24.67 -17.96 -16.84
N MET A 81 23.53 -18.32 -17.42
CA MET A 81 22.60 -19.26 -16.78
C MET A 81 23.18 -20.67 -16.98
N ALA A 82 23.48 -21.37 -15.88
CA ALA A 82 23.94 -22.75 -15.84
C ALA A 82 22.77 -23.74 -15.73
#